data_AF-A0A7J4NN42-F1
#
_entry.id   AF-A0A7J4NN42-F1
#
_cell.length_a   1.000
_cell.length_b   1.000
_cell.length_c   1.000
_cell.angle_alpha   90.00
_cell.angle_beta   90.00
_cell.angle_gamma   90.00
#
_symmetry.space_group_name_H-M   'P 1'
#
loop_
_entity.id
_entity.type
_entity.pdbx_description
1 polymer ?
#
loop_
_entity_poly.entity_id
_entity_poly.type
_entity_poly.pdbx_seq_one_letter_code
_entity_poly.pdbx_strand_id
1 'polypeptide(L)'
;MQIVAWVVLLALIGIILVYLSRDQPFPEVSRQHGFVLLGLSGLLLISSASPRQFDGPRVAATVVTIVGGLQMMIGAWHMTSSNRDVIVGPMAGILLCMGAIALFSDDWDASSKGEQTVAFITLSFLLLLEAYLFFKGMLIGTPAKMWSAAGLRQIQRGLLQGDRGAIGCFERAWDMEEEYINAMSHLALYKIYSYLGNNSSNLEHYEKLQRLGGIDSVDPTWIEVVESALSGLDGIKSEE
;
A
#
# COMPACT_ATOMS: atom_id res chain seq x y z
N MET A 1 26.15 14.31 0.80
CA MET A 1 25.50 13.92 -0.48
C MET A 1 25.10 15.18 -1.25
N GLN A 2 25.33 15.30 -2.56
CA GLN A 2 24.95 16.51 -3.32
C GLN A 2 23.42 16.63 -3.44
N ILE A 3 22.88 17.86 -3.54
CA ILE A 3 21.42 18.13 -3.67
C ILE A 3 20.78 17.31 -4.79
N VAL A 4 21.48 17.16 -5.93
CA VAL A 4 21.00 16.39 -7.08
C VAL A 4 20.74 14.93 -6.73
N ALA A 5 21.55 14.32 -5.86
CA ALA A 5 21.33 12.94 -5.44
C ALA A 5 20.06 12.79 -4.59
N TRP A 6 19.70 13.78 -3.77
CA TRP A 6 18.42 13.79 -3.06
C TRP A 6 17.23 13.95 -4.00
N VAL A 7 17.36 14.81 -5.01
CA VAL A 7 16.34 14.97 -6.06
C VAL A 7 16.10 13.63 -6.77
N VAL A 8 17.17 12.95 -7.18
CA VAL A 8 17.10 11.64 -7.84
C VAL A 8 16.49 10.59 -6.93
N LEU A 9 16.89 10.53 -5.65
CA LEU A 9 16.34 9.57 -4.68
C LEU A 9 14.82 9.74 -4.51
N LEU A 10 14.36 10.99 -4.29
CA LEU A 10 12.94 11.29 -4.15
C LEU A 10 12.16 11.01 -5.44
N ALA A 11 12.72 11.36 -6.60
CA ALA A 11 12.10 11.10 -7.89
C ALA A 11 11.95 9.59 -8.12
N LEU A 12 13.01 8.83 -7.87
CA LEU A 12 13.03 7.39 -8.06
C LEU A 12 12.01 6.71 -7.16
N ILE A 13 12.00 7.02 -5.86
CA ILE A 13 11.05 6.41 -4.92
C ILE A 13 9.61 6.86 -5.24
N GLY A 14 9.41 8.12 -5.62
CA GLY A 14 8.11 8.62 -6.09
C GLY A 14 7.59 7.88 -7.33
N ILE A 15 8.47 7.64 -8.32
CA ILE A 15 8.13 6.87 -9.53
C ILE A 15 7.80 5.43 -9.16
N ILE A 16 8.61 4.78 -8.30
CA ILE A 16 8.37 3.40 -7.85
C ILE A 16 6.99 3.29 -7.19
N LEU A 17 6.64 4.21 -6.28
CA LEU A 17 5.33 4.21 -5.63
C LEU A 17 4.19 4.36 -6.63
N VAL A 18 4.30 5.29 -7.59
CA VAL A 18 3.27 5.46 -8.62
C VAL A 18 3.17 4.21 -9.51
N TYR A 19 4.29 3.60 -9.87
CA TYR A 19 4.33 2.41 -10.72
C TYR A 19 3.73 1.19 -10.02
N LEU A 20 4.22 0.86 -8.82
CA LEU A 20 3.77 -0.30 -8.03
C LEU A 20 2.36 -0.13 -7.45
N SER A 21 1.86 1.11 -7.33
CA SER A 21 0.46 1.33 -6.92
C SER A 21 -0.54 0.59 -7.81
N ARG A 22 -0.18 0.30 -9.06
CA ARG A 22 -1.06 -0.41 -10.00
C ARG A 22 -1.38 -1.83 -9.55
N ASP A 23 -0.50 -2.45 -8.79
CA ASP A 23 -0.65 -3.83 -8.33
C ASP A 23 -1.28 -3.91 -6.93
N GLN A 24 -1.57 -2.75 -6.31
CA GLN A 24 -2.20 -2.67 -5.01
C GLN A 24 -3.75 -2.71 -5.12
N PRO A 25 -4.45 -3.33 -4.14
CA PRO A 25 -5.91 -3.34 -4.07
C PRO A 25 -6.51 -1.92 -4.01
N PHE A 26 -5.84 -0.99 -3.32
CA PHE A 26 -6.21 0.42 -3.21
C PHE A 26 -5.10 1.30 -3.82
N PRO A 27 -5.05 1.45 -5.16
CA PRO A 27 -3.95 2.14 -5.84
C PRO A 27 -3.83 3.62 -5.48
N GLU A 28 -4.88 4.22 -4.92
CA GLU A 28 -4.90 5.65 -4.64
C GLU A 28 -3.91 6.04 -3.53
N VAL A 29 -3.66 5.15 -2.55
CA VAL A 29 -2.83 5.46 -1.37
C VAL A 29 -1.37 5.66 -1.78
N SER A 30 -0.70 4.63 -2.27
CA SER A 30 0.69 4.71 -2.74
C SER A 30 0.89 5.75 -3.83
N ARG A 31 -0.07 5.91 -4.74
CA ARG A 31 0.00 6.93 -5.80
C ARG A 31 0.01 8.35 -5.24
N GLN A 32 -0.81 8.64 -4.23
CA GLN A 32 -0.81 9.97 -3.57
C GLN A 32 0.54 10.25 -2.91
N HIS A 33 1.09 9.29 -2.16
CA HIS A 33 2.41 9.41 -1.56
C HIS A 33 3.52 9.60 -2.59
N GLY A 34 3.46 8.86 -3.70
CA GLY A 34 4.39 8.99 -4.81
C GLY A 34 4.37 10.40 -5.42
N PHE A 35 3.19 10.96 -5.68
CA PHE A 35 3.07 12.32 -6.20
C PHE A 35 3.59 13.39 -5.23
N VAL A 36 3.41 13.20 -3.92
CA VAL A 36 4.02 14.10 -2.91
C VAL A 36 5.55 14.08 -3.05
N LEU A 37 6.17 12.91 -3.19
CA LEU A 37 7.62 12.80 -3.36
C LEU A 37 8.11 13.40 -4.69
N LEU A 38 7.36 13.21 -5.79
CA LEU A 38 7.67 13.84 -7.08
C LEU A 38 7.56 15.37 -7.01
N GLY A 39 6.55 15.89 -6.32
CA GLY A 39 6.40 17.32 -6.07
C GLY A 39 7.58 17.88 -5.26
N LEU A 40 7.98 17.20 -4.19
CA LEU A 40 9.14 17.59 -3.38
C LEU A 40 10.45 17.51 -4.16
N SER A 41 10.62 16.48 -4.98
CA SER A 41 11.78 16.34 -5.88
C SER A 41 11.87 17.53 -6.85
N GLY A 42 10.75 17.91 -7.47
CA GLY A 42 10.67 19.09 -8.34
C GLY A 42 11.00 20.40 -7.61
N LEU A 43 10.48 20.58 -6.39
CA LEU A 43 10.79 21.76 -5.56
C LEU A 43 12.28 21.83 -5.19
N LEU A 44 12.90 20.70 -4.82
CA LEU A 44 14.34 20.64 -4.54
C LEU A 44 15.19 20.86 -5.79
N LEU A 45 14.74 20.40 -6.95
CA LEU A 45 15.43 20.67 -8.21
C LEU A 45 15.41 22.17 -8.52
N ILE A 46 14.26 22.83 -8.36
CA ILE A 46 14.14 24.28 -8.53
C ILE A 46 15.01 25.02 -7.51
N SER A 47 15.02 24.57 -6.25
CA SER A 47 15.82 25.21 -5.20
C SER A 47 17.32 25.09 -5.45
N SER A 48 17.77 24.04 -6.14
CA SER A 48 19.18 23.85 -6.51
C SER A 48 19.72 24.93 -7.46
N ALA A 49 18.85 25.61 -8.21
CA ALA A 49 19.21 26.72 -9.08
C ALA A 49 19.16 28.09 -8.38
N SER A 50 18.86 28.12 -7.08
CA SER A 50 18.77 29.36 -6.31
C SER A 50 20.15 30.03 -6.15
N PRO A 51 20.27 31.36 -6.37
CA PRO A 51 21.52 32.09 -6.17
C PRO A 51 21.86 32.32 -4.69
N ARG A 52 20.96 31.94 -3.76
CA ARG A 52 21.20 32.08 -2.32
C ARG A 52 22.13 30.97 -1.84
N GLN A 53 23.15 31.34 -1.08
CA GLN A 53 24.01 30.38 -0.41
C GLN A 53 23.34 29.87 0.86
N PHE A 54 22.96 28.60 0.87
CA PHE A 54 22.52 27.85 2.05
C PHE A 54 23.11 26.44 1.98
N ASP A 55 23.16 25.76 3.12
CA ASP A 55 23.59 24.37 3.20
C ASP A 55 22.50 23.44 2.62
N GLY A 56 22.39 23.44 1.30
CA GLY A 56 21.35 22.71 0.59
C GLY A 56 21.42 21.18 0.80
N PRO A 57 22.60 20.53 0.83
CA PRO A 57 22.72 19.13 1.20
C PRO A 57 22.08 18.79 2.55
N ARG A 58 22.39 19.56 3.61
CA ARG A 58 21.86 19.32 4.95
C ARG A 58 20.37 19.59 5.02
N VAL A 59 19.90 20.69 4.43
CA VAL A 59 18.47 21.02 4.36
C VAL A 59 17.68 19.93 3.62
N ALA A 60 18.20 19.44 2.49
CA ALA A 60 17.57 18.36 1.75
C ALA A 60 17.53 17.06 2.57
N ALA A 61 18.62 16.70 3.25
CA ALA A 61 18.66 15.55 4.15
C ALA A 61 17.62 15.68 5.28
N THR A 62 17.47 16.87 5.89
CA THR A 62 16.45 17.13 6.92
C THR A 62 15.03 16.95 6.38
N VAL A 63 14.73 17.52 5.21
CA VAL A 63 13.40 17.38 4.58
C VAL A 63 13.10 15.92 4.26
N VAL A 64 14.06 15.20 3.65
CA VAL A 64 13.93 13.78 3.32
C VAL A 64 13.70 12.93 4.58
N THR A 65 14.43 13.21 5.66
CA THR A 65 14.27 12.49 6.94
C THR A 65 12.88 12.70 7.53
N ILE A 66 12.39 13.95 7.58
CA ILE A 66 11.08 14.26 8.15
C ILE A 66 9.96 13.65 7.31
N VAL A 67 10.00 13.83 6.00
CA VAL A 67 8.98 13.31 5.08
C VAL A 67 9.00 11.78 5.08
N GLY A 68 10.19 11.18 5.00
CA GLY A 68 10.36 9.72 5.08
C GLY A 68 9.80 9.16 6.37
N GLY A 69 10.09 9.78 7.53
CA GLY A 69 9.55 9.36 8.82
C GLY A 69 8.03 9.44 8.90
N LEU A 70 7.43 10.56 8.50
CA LEU A 70 5.97 10.73 8.50
C LEU A 70 5.28 9.74 7.55
N GLN A 71 5.79 9.59 6.33
CA GLN A 71 5.23 8.64 5.37
C GLN A 71 5.43 7.19 5.81
N MET A 72 6.55 6.85 6.46
CA MET A 72 6.78 5.51 7.01
C MET A 72 5.74 5.18 8.09
N MET A 73 5.45 6.12 9.00
CA MET A 73 4.41 5.91 10.02
C MET A 73 3.02 5.70 9.39
N ILE A 74 2.66 6.51 8.40
CA ILE A 74 1.38 6.39 7.68
C ILE A 74 1.33 5.05 6.92
N GLY A 75 2.43 4.67 6.25
CA GLY A 75 2.55 3.41 5.54
C GLY A 75 2.44 2.19 6.46
N ALA A 76 3.09 2.23 7.62
CA ALA A 76 2.97 1.19 8.64
C ALA A 76 1.54 1.06 9.17
N TRP A 77 0.83 2.18 9.36
CA TRP A 77 -0.59 2.18 9.72
C TRP A 77 -1.46 1.54 8.64
N HIS A 78 -1.22 1.88 7.36
CA HIS A 78 -1.94 1.28 6.25
C HIS A 78 -1.69 -0.22 6.10
N MET A 79 -0.47 -0.66 6.39
CA MET A 79 -0.07 -2.06 6.33
C MET A 79 -0.67 -2.89 7.46
N THR A 80 -0.81 -2.33 8.66
CA THR A 80 -1.16 -3.11 9.87
C THR A 80 -2.61 -2.95 10.30
N SER A 81 -3.15 -1.74 10.21
CA SER A 81 -4.46 -1.42 10.77
C SER A 81 -5.48 -1.24 9.66
N SER A 82 -5.22 -0.32 8.74
CA SER A 82 -6.21 0.03 7.71
C SER A 82 -6.31 -1.01 6.60
N ASN A 83 -5.29 -1.87 6.42
CA ASN A 83 -5.22 -2.88 5.37
C ASN A 83 -5.49 -2.30 3.97
N ARG A 84 -4.77 -1.23 3.61
CA ARG A 84 -4.96 -0.52 2.33
C ARG A 84 -3.74 -0.46 1.43
N ASP A 85 -2.54 -0.51 2.00
CA ASP A 85 -1.30 -0.39 1.24
C ASP A 85 -0.16 -1.06 2.02
N VAL A 86 0.77 -1.69 1.30
CA VAL A 86 1.93 -2.38 1.89
C VAL A 86 3.28 -1.83 1.39
N ILE A 87 3.28 -0.91 0.42
CA ILE A 87 4.50 -0.44 -0.25
C ILE A 87 4.97 0.94 0.24
N VAL A 88 4.07 1.80 0.74
CA VAL A 88 4.42 3.13 1.25
C VAL A 88 5.39 3.03 2.43
N GLY A 89 5.14 2.09 3.36
CA GLY A 89 5.97 1.91 4.56
C GLY A 89 7.45 1.67 4.22
N PRO A 90 7.78 0.59 3.49
CA PRO A 90 9.16 0.30 3.07
C PRO A 90 9.80 1.43 2.25
N MET A 91 9.09 1.94 1.25
CA MET A 91 9.66 2.98 0.37
C MET A 91 9.98 4.27 1.12
N ALA A 92 9.13 4.66 2.08
CA ALA A 92 9.37 5.81 2.93
C ALA A 92 10.43 5.55 4.02
N GLY A 93 10.55 4.31 4.51
CA GLY A 93 11.57 3.94 5.47
C GLY A 93 12.98 3.94 4.87
N ILE A 94 13.15 3.62 3.58
CA ILE A 94 14.41 3.88 2.85
C ILE A 94 14.79 5.37 2.91
N LEU A 95 13.84 6.28 2.66
CA LEU A 95 14.08 7.73 2.74
C LEU A 95 14.50 8.15 4.15
N LEU A 96 13.79 7.65 5.17
CA LEU A 96 14.13 7.91 6.57
C LEU A 96 15.56 7.46 6.89
N CYS A 97 15.92 6.23 6.52
CA CYS A 97 17.24 5.67 6.78
C CYS A 97 18.33 6.48 6.08
N MET A 98 18.17 6.76 4.79
CA MET A 98 19.15 7.53 4.01
C MET A 98 19.32 8.95 4.54
N GLY A 99 18.21 9.61 4.88
CA GLY A 99 18.22 10.95 5.47
C GLY A 99 18.91 10.98 6.84
N ALA A 100 18.56 10.04 7.73
CA ALA A 100 19.18 9.92 9.05
C ALA A 100 20.68 9.63 8.96
N ILE A 101 21.09 8.69 8.09
CA ILE A 101 22.51 8.38 7.87
C ILE A 101 23.26 9.63 7.41
N ALA A 102 22.72 10.39 6.47
CA ALA A 102 23.37 11.60 6.00
C ALA A 102 23.53 12.65 7.10
N LEU A 103 22.49 12.89 7.90
CA LEU A 103 22.55 13.87 8.99
C LEU A 103 23.57 13.47 10.07
N PHE A 104 23.57 12.19 10.48
CA PHE A 104 24.55 11.71 11.47
C PHE A 104 25.97 11.64 10.91
N SER A 105 26.13 11.37 9.62
CA SER A 105 27.45 11.33 8.97
C SER A 105 28.05 12.72 8.81
N ASP A 106 27.24 13.74 8.56
CA ASP A 106 27.73 15.11 8.37
C ASP A 106 28.32 15.71 9.66
N ASP A 107 27.76 15.35 10.83
CA ASP A 107 28.22 15.83 12.13
C ASP A 107 29.22 14.87 12.83
N TRP A 108 29.53 13.72 12.22
CA TRP A 108 30.22 12.59 12.88
C TRP A 108 31.56 12.97 13.53
N ASP A 109 32.42 13.70 12.81
CA ASP A 109 33.75 14.08 13.29
C ASP A 109 33.70 15.17 14.37
N ALA A 110 32.60 15.95 14.42
CA ALA A 110 32.38 16.99 15.41
C ALA A 110 31.67 16.46 16.67
N SER A 111 31.03 15.29 16.58
CA SER A 111 30.30 14.67 17.67
C SER A 111 31.21 14.08 18.74
N SER A 112 30.74 14.14 19.99
CA SER A 112 31.37 13.42 21.09
C SER A 112 31.22 11.90 20.94
N LYS A 113 32.08 11.12 21.62
CA LYS A 113 31.96 9.65 21.64
C LYS A 113 30.59 9.14 22.09
N GLY A 114 29.94 9.88 23.00
CA GLY A 114 28.58 9.58 23.45
C GLY A 114 27.55 9.75 22.34
N GLU A 115 27.58 10.88 21.64
CA GLU A 115 26.70 11.16 20.51
C GLU A 115 26.90 10.18 19.36
N GLN A 116 28.15 9.84 19.02
CA GLN A 116 28.47 8.81 18.03
C GLN A 116 27.88 7.44 18.40
N THR A 117 27.92 7.07 19.68
CA THR A 117 27.36 5.80 20.16
C THR A 117 25.84 5.80 20.03
N VAL A 118 25.17 6.88 20.44
CA VAL A 118 23.72 7.01 20.30
C VAL A 118 23.30 7.00 18.82
N ALA A 119 23.99 7.76 17.97
CA ALA A 119 23.77 7.78 16.53
C ALA A 119 23.89 6.37 15.93
N PHE A 120 24.93 5.63 16.29
CA PHE A 120 25.15 4.26 15.82
C PHE A 120 24.00 3.32 16.24
N ILE A 121 23.56 3.39 17.50
CA ILE A 121 22.44 2.58 17.99
C ILE A 121 21.14 2.93 17.26
N THR A 122 20.85 4.23 17.10
CA THR A 122 19.66 4.71 16.39
C THR A 122 19.66 4.25 14.94
N LEU A 123 20.77 4.41 14.21
CA LEU A 123 20.89 3.96 12.83
C LEU A 123 20.74 2.45 12.70
N SER A 124 21.33 1.68 13.63
CA SER A 124 21.18 0.22 13.65
C SER A 124 19.72 -0.20 13.82
N PHE A 125 18.99 0.46 14.72
CA PHE A 125 17.57 0.19 14.92
C PHE A 125 16.73 0.57 13.70
N LEU A 126 17.00 1.73 13.09
CA LEU A 126 16.30 2.16 11.87
C LEU A 126 16.51 1.17 10.72
N LEU A 127 17.74 0.70 10.51
CA LEU A 127 18.04 -0.27 9.45
C LEU A 127 17.37 -1.64 9.71
N LEU A 128 17.33 -2.10 10.96
CA LEU A 128 16.63 -3.34 11.32
C LEU A 128 15.12 -3.21 11.14
N LEU A 129 14.54 -2.08 11.55
CA LEU A 129 13.12 -1.78 11.35
C LEU A 129 12.78 -1.72 9.86
N GLU A 130 13.62 -1.07 9.06
CA GLU A 130 13.44 -0.97 7.61
C GLU A 130 13.52 -2.34 6.96
N ALA A 131 14.50 -3.18 7.33
CA ALA A 131 14.57 -4.54 6.83
C ALA A 131 13.28 -5.33 7.13
N TYR A 132 12.77 -5.24 8.37
CA TYR A 132 11.49 -5.87 8.74
C TYR A 132 10.32 -5.36 7.89
N LEU A 133 10.18 -4.04 7.74
CA LEU A 133 9.11 -3.44 6.94
C LEU A 133 9.22 -3.86 5.48
N PHE A 134 10.42 -3.85 4.91
CA PHE A 134 10.66 -4.26 3.53
C PHE A 134 10.24 -5.72 3.30
N PHE A 135 10.63 -6.65 4.18
CA PHE A 135 10.17 -8.03 4.09
C PHE A 135 8.65 -8.15 4.21
N LYS A 136 8.06 -7.48 5.19
CA LYS A 136 6.61 -7.53 5.41
C LYS A 136 5.82 -6.94 4.24
N GLY A 137 6.27 -5.81 3.70
CA GLY A 137 5.56 -5.11 2.64
C GLY A 137 5.78 -5.69 1.25
N MET A 138 7.04 -5.99 0.91
CA MET A 138 7.42 -6.39 -0.45
C MET A 138 7.43 -7.91 -0.66
N LEU A 139 7.78 -8.70 0.37
CA LEU A 139 7.95 -10.16 0.23
C LEU A 139 6.70 -10.92 0.66
N ILE A 140 6.12 -10.59 1.81
CA ILE A 140 4.82 -11.17 2.21
C ILE A 140 3.70 -10.59 1.33
N GLY A 141 3.79 -9.29 1.01
CA GLY A 141 2.91 -8.65 0.06
C GLY A 141 1.54 -8.31 0.63
N THR A 142 0.53 -8.29 -0.25
CA THR A 142 -0.83 -7.85 0.07
C THR A 142 -1.65 -9.02 0.64
N PRO A 143 -2.21 -8.92 1.86
CA PRO A 143 -3.01 -9.99 2.41
C PRO A 143 -4.37 -10.10 1.71
N ALA A 144 -4.93 -11.31 1.68
CA ALA A 144 -6.19 -11.62 0.98
C ALA A 144 -7.36 -10.74 1.45
N LYS A 145 -7.37 -10.37 2.73
CA LYS A 145 -8.35 -9.45 3.30
C LYS A 145 -8.37 -8.08 2.61
N MET A 146 -7.22 -7.55 2.17
CA MET A 146 -7.19 -6.29 1.41
C MET A 146 -7.88 -6.44 0.05
N TRP A 147 -7.63 -7.55 -0.63
CA TRP A 147 -8.24 -7.86 -1.92
C TRP A 147 -9.76 -8.07 -1.80
N SER A 148 -10.21 -8.78 -0.75
CA SER A 148 -11.64 -8.95 -0.46
C SER A 148 -12.34 -7.62 -0.15
N ALA A 149 -11.72 -6.75 0.66
CA ALA A 149 -12.24 -5.41 0.94
C ALA A 149 -12.28 -4.52 -0.31
N ALA A 150 -11.26 -4.60 -1.18
CA ALA A 150 -11.26 -3.90 -2.45
C ALA A 150 -12.36 -4.42 -3.37
N GLY A 151 -12.58 -5.74 -3.43
CA GLY A 151 -13.65 -6.37 -4.21
C GLY A 151 -15.02 -5.86 -3.83
N LEU A 152 -15.32 -5.79 -2.52
CA LEU A 152 -16.58 -5.23 -2.03
C LEU A 152 -16.77 -3.75 -2.43
N ARG A 153 -15.70 -2.93 -2.32
CA ARG A 153 -15.73 -1.54 -2.79
C ARG A 153 -16.02 -1.44 -4.29
N GLN A 154 -15.54 -2.39 -5.10
CA GLN A 154 -15.83 -2.40 -6.54
C GLN A 154 -17.26 -2.84 -6.85
N ILE A 155 -17.85 -3.76 -6.08
CA ILE A 155 -19.29 -4.07 -6.17
C ILE A 155 -20.10 -2.80 -5.94
N GLN A 156 -19.83 -2.07 -4.85
CA GLN A 156 -20.53 -0.82 -4.52
C GLN A 156 -20.38 0.28 -5.58
N ARG A 157 -19.34 0.20 -6.41
CA ARG A 157 -19.09 1.13 -7.54
C ARG A 157 -19.71 0.67 -8.86
N GLY A 158 -20.36 -0.50 -8.88
CA GLY A 158 -20.87 -1.12 -10.11
C GLY A 158 -19.79 -1.68 -11.03
N LEU A 159 -18.53 -1.72 -10.60
CA LEU A 159 -17.40 -2.23 -11.37
C LEU A 159 -17.20 -3.72 -11.11
N LEU A 160 -18.08 -4.55 -11.67
CA LEU A 160 -18.06 -6.00 -11.42
C LEU A 160 -16.96 -6.73 -12.21
N GLN A 161 -16.76 -6.34 -13.47
CA GLN A 161 -15.87 -7.03 -14.42
C GLN A 161 -14.56 -6.27 -14.65
N GLY A 162 -13.60 -6.97 -15.28
CA GLY A 162 -12.28 -6.44 -15.63
C GLY A 162 -11.24 -6.72 -14.54
N ASP A 163 -9.97 -6.50 -14.90
CA ASP A 163 -8.82 -6.86 -14.06
C ASP A 163 -8.82 -6.15 -12.69
N ARG A 164 -9.43 -4.96 -12.61
CA ARG A 164 -9.60 -4.18 -11.38
C ARG A 164 -11.04 -4.15 -10.86
N GLY A 165 -11.92 -4.95 -11.46
CA GLY A 165 -13.30 -5.11 -11.03
C GLY A 165 -13.42 -6.03 -9.82
N ALA A 166 -14.62 -6.15 -9.29
CA ALA A 166 -14.91 -6.97 -8.11
C ALA A 166 -14.44 -8.42 -8.29
N ILE A 167 -14.68 -9.03 -9.47
CA ILE A 167 -14.25 -10.40 -9.79
C ILE A 167 -12.74 -10.55 -9.66
N GLY A 168 -11.97 -9.70 -10.35
CA GLY A 168 -10.50 -9.76 -10.31
C GLY A 168 -9.91 -9.49 -8.93
N CYS A 169 -10.62 -8.75 -8.06
CA CYS A 169 -10.22 -8.59 -6.66
C CYS A 169 -10.46 -9.87 -5.86
N PHE A 170 -11.64 -10.49 -5.93
CA PHE A 170 -11.94 -11.71 -5.19
C PHE A 170 -11.14 -12.92 -5.68
N GLU A 171 -10.81 -12.99 -6.97
CA GLU A 171 -9.93 -14.02 -7.52
C GLU A 171 -8.49 -13.94 -6.98
N ARG A 172 -8.04 -12.74 -6.56
CA ARG A 172 -6.74 -12.54 -5.90
C ARG A 172 -6.81 -12.68 -4.38
N ALA A 173 -8.00 -12.72 -3.79
CA ALA A 173 -8.21 -12.80 -2.35
C ALA A 173 -8.12 -14.26 -1.86
N TRP A 174 -6.95 -14.87 -2.07
CA TRP A 174 -6.66 -16.23 -1.61
C TRP A 174 -5.65 -16.24 -0.48
N ASP A 175 -5.95 -17.02 0.55
CA ASP A 175 -5.08 -17.23 1.71
C ASP A 175 -5.01 -18.71 2.07
N MET A 176 -3.80 -19.26 2.21
CA MET A 176 -3.62 -20.67 2.56
C MET A 176 -3.77 -20.92 4.07
N GLU A 177 -3.57 -19.91 4.90
CA GLU A 177 -3.66 -20.02 6.36
C GLU A 177 -5.09 -19.69 6.83
N GLU A 178 -5.71 -18.69 6.19
CA GLU A 178 -7.04 -18.21 6.53
C GLU A 178 -8.12 -18.71 5.56
N GLU A 179 -8.45 -20.01 5.61
CA GLU A 179 -9.42 -20.65 4.69
C GLU A 179 -10.80 -19.98 4.67
N TYR A 180 -11.22 -19.32 5.75
CA TYR A 180 -12.48 -18.59 5.80
C TYR A 180 -12.54 -17.43 4.79
N ILE A 181 -11.41 -16.78 4.48
CA ILE A 181 -11.35 -15.71 3.45
C ILE A 181 -11.61 -16.30 2.06
N ASN A 182 -11.14 -17.53 1.81
CA ASN A 182 -11.39 -18.22 0.54
C ASN A 182 -12.88 -18.53 0.38
N ALA A 183 -13.54 -18.99 1.45
CA ALA A 183 -14.98 -19.23 1.46
C ALA A 183 -15.77 -17.93 1.21
N MET A 184 -15.41 -16.85 1.90
CA MET A 184 -16.00 -15.52 1.69
C MET A 184 -15.83 -15.01 0.25
N SER A 185 -14.65 -15.21 -0.34
CA SER A 185 -14.35 -14.78 -1.71
C SER A 185 -15.10 -15.61 -2.75
N HIS A 186 -15.20 -16.93 -2.56
CA HIS A 186 -16.01 -17.78 -3.43
C HIS A 186 -17.50 -17.54 -3.33
N LEU A 187 -18.01 -17.24 -2.13
CA LEU A 187 -19.40 -16.79 -1.98
C LEU A 187 -19.62 -15.50 -2.77
N ALA A 188 -18.74 -14.50 -2.65
CA ALA A 188 -18.86 -13.25 -3.37
C ALA A 188 -18.83 -13.46 -4.89
N LEU A 189 -17.90 -14.26 -5.39
CA LEU A 189 -17.82 -14.63 -6.81
C LEU A 189 -19.07 -15.35 -7.30
N TYR A 190 -19.56 -16.34 -6.54
CA TYR A 190 -20.82 -17.04 -6.83
C TYR A 190 -21.99 -16.05 -6.96
N LYS A 191 -22.14 -15.12 -6.01
CA LYS A 191 -23.23 -14.11 -6.04
C LYS A 191 -23.08 -13.15 -7.23
N ILE A 192 -21.87 -12.67 -7.52
CA ILE A 192 -21.61 -11.79 -8.67
C ILE A 192 -21.92 -12.51 -9.99
N TYR A 193 -21.46 -13.75 -10.18
CA TYR A 193 -21.74 -14.50 -11.41
C TYR A 193 -23.22 -14.87 -11.56
N SER A 194 -23.92 -15.11 -10.45
CA SER A 194 -25.38 -15.27 -10.44
C SER A 194 -26.06 -14.01 -10.94
N TYR A 195 -25.66 -12.85 -10.41
CA TYR A 195 -26.17 -11.54 -10.82
C TYR A 195 -25.92 -11.25 -12.30
N LEU A 196 -24.77 -11.66 -12.84
CA LEU A 196 -24.42 -11.51 -14.26
C LEU A 196 -25.09 -12.56 -15.18
N GLY A 197 -25.78 -13.56 -14.63
CA GLY A 197 -26.39 -14.65 -15.41
C GLY A 197 -25.37 -15.64 -16.02
N ASN A 198 -24.13 -15.69 -15.52
CA ASN A 198 -23.10 -16.59 -16.01
C ASN A 198 -23.12 -17.91 -15.22
N ASN A 199 -23.88 -18.89 -15.72
CA ASN A 199 -24.11 -20.16 -15.04
C ASN A 199 -22.86 -21.05 -14.92
N SER A 200 -21.91 -21.00 -15.85
CA SER A 200 -20.72 -21.88 -15.80
C SER A 200 -19.77 -21.48 -14.67
N SER A 201 -19.41 -20.19 -14.60
CA SER A 201 -18.53 -19.68 -13.55
C SER A 201 -19.23 -19.65 -12.19
N ASN A 202 -20.55 -19.45 -12.18
CA ASN A 202 -21.36 -19.57 -10.97
C ASN A 202 -21.26 -20.97 -10.35
N LEU A 203 -21.46 -22.02 -11.15
CA LEU A 203 -21.39 -23.41 -10.67
C LEU A 203 -19.99 -23.76 -10.15
N GLU A 204 -18.95 -23.33 -10.86
CA GLU A 204 -17.56 -23.57 -10.46
C GLU A 204 -17.25 -22.99 -9.05
N HIS A 205 -17.61 -21.73 -8.81
CA HIS A 205 -17.38 -21.10 -7.52
C HIS A 205 -18.30 -21.64 -6.43
N TYR A 206 -19.51 -22.06 -6.77
CA TYR A 206 -20.40 -22.76 -5.86
C TYR A 206 -19.80 -24.09 -5.41
N GLU A 207 -19.27 -24.92 -6.32
CA GLU A 207 -18.61 -26.17 -5.97
C GLU A 207 -17.38 -25.96 -5.09
N LYS A 208 -16.56 -24.93 -5.38
CA LYS A 208 -15.41 -24.57 -4.54
C LYS A 208 -15.84 -24.13 -3.15
N LEU A 209 -16.91 -23.35 -3.04
CA LEU A 209 -17.50 -22.95 -1.76
C LEU A 209 -17.99 -24.17 -0.96
N GLN A 210 -18.66 -25.12 -1.61
CA GLN A 210 -19.12 -26.36 -0.95
C GLN A 210 -17.97 -27.17 -0.34
N ARG A 211 -16.80 -27.20 -1.01
CA ARG A 211 -15.59 -27.85 -0.47
C ARG A 211 -15.03 -27.14 0.77
N LEU A 212 -15.30 -25.86 0.94
CA LEU A 212 -14.89 -25.03 2.08
C LEU A 212 -15.97 -24.93 3.18
N GLY A 213 -16.93 -25.86 3.20
CA GLY A 213 -18.00 -25.91 4.20
C GLY A 213 -19.32 -25.24 3.77
N GLY A 214 -19.41 -24.76 2.53
CA GLY A 214 -20.66 -24.23 1.96
C GLY A 214 -20.99 -22.81 2.42
N ILE A 215 -22.25 -22.41 2.25
CA ILE A 215 -22.72 -21.07 2.65
C ILE A 215 -22.70 -20.94 4.18
N ASP A 216 -22.96 -22.04 4.90
CA ASP A 216 -23.04 -22.06 6.36
C ASP A 216 -21.69 -21.81 7.06
N SER A 217 -20.56 -21.98 6.35
CA SER A 217 -19.23 -21.67 6.89
C SER A 217 -18.87 -20.19 6.82
N VAL A 218 -19.68 -19.38 6.11
CA VAL A 218 -19.43 -17.95 5.92
C VAL A 218 -20.27 -17.13 6.90
N ASP A 219 -19.67 -16.07 7.46
CA ASP A 219 -20.36 -15.17 8.37
C ASP A 219 -21.61 -14.56 7.69
N PRO A 220 -22.80 -14.65 8.31
CA PRO A 220 -24.04 -14.12 7.74
C PRO A 220 -23.97 -12.62 7.41
N THR A 221 -23.21 -11.84 8.18
CA THR A 221 -22.99 -10.41 7.94
C THR A 221 -22.30 -10.18 6.60
N TRP A 222 -21.37 -11.06 6.23
CA TRP A 222 -20.69 -10.96 4.94
C TRP A 222 -21.65 -11.25 3.78
N ILE A 223 -22.52 -12.25 3.94
CA ILE A 223 -23.55 -12.59 2.94
C ILE A 223 -24.45 -11.36 2.71
N GLU A 224 -24.97 -10.78 3.79
CA GLU A 224 -25.85 -9.60 3.74
C GLU A 224 -25.16 -8.39 3.10
N VAL A 225 -23.88 -8.15 3.42
CA VAL A 225 -23.10 -7.04 2.86
C VAL A 225 -22.88 -7.21 1.35
N VAL A 226 -22.62 -8.43 0.86
CA VAL A 226 -22.48 -8.68 -0.58
C VAL A 226 -23.81 -8.56 -1.31
N GLU A 227 -24.88 -9.12 -0.75
CA GLU A 227 -26.23 -9.07 -1.35
C GLU A 227 -26.80 -7.65 -1.37
N SER A 228 -26.63 -6.89 -0.30
CA SER A 228 -27.02 -5.47 -0.26
C SER A 228 -26.22 -4.63 -1.24
N ALA A 229 -24.90 -4.88 -1.37
CA ALA A 229 -24.09 -4.17 -2.36
C ALA A 229 -24.50 -4.49 -3.80
N LEU A 230 -24.89 -5.73 -4.10
CA LEU A 230 -25.37 -6.12 -5.43
C LEU A 230 -26.78 -5.58 -5.72
N SER A 231 -27.72 -5.71 -4.79
CA SER A 231 -29.10 -5.20 -4.96
C SER A 231 -29.15 -3.67 -5.07
N GLY A 232 -28.22 -2.96 -4.43
CA GLY A 232 -28.05 -1.51 -4.63
C GLY A 232 -27.75 -1.12 -6.08
N LEU A 233 -27.16 -2.02 -6.89
CA LEU A 233 -26.91 -1.76 -8.31
C LEU A 233 -28.18 -1.80 -9.16
N ASP A 234 -29.17 -2.59 -8.77
CA ASP A 234 -30.46 -2.65 -9.46
C ASP A 234 -31.29 -1.38 -9.23
N GLY A 235 -31.17 -0.79 -8.03
CA GLY A 235 -31.75 0.53 -7.73
C GLY A 235 -31.17 1.62 -8.64
N ILE A 236 -29.85 1.65 -8.81
CA ILE A 236 -29.15 2.64 -9.66
C ILE A 236 -29.54 2.49 -11.14
N LYS A 237 -29.71 1.25 -11.64
CA LYS A 237 -30.17 0.99 -13.02
C LYS A 237 -31.61 1.42 -13.29
N SER A 238 -32.44 1.63 -12.26
CA SER A 238 -33.85 2.00 -12.41
C SER A 238 -34.11 3.51 -12.42
N GLU A 239 -33.10 4.33 -12.07
CA GLU A 239 -33.16 5.80 -12.04
C GLU A 239 -32.50 6.47 -13.27
N GLU A 240 -31.86 5.69 -14.16
CA GLU A 240 -31.42 6.10 -15.51
C GLU A 240 -32.46 5.74 -16.57
#